data_AF-A0A3A8QE74-F1
#
_entry.id   AF-A0A3A8QE74-F1
#
_cell.length_a   1.000
_cell.length_b   1.000
_cell.length_c   1.000
_cell.angle_alpha   90.00
_cell.angle_beta   90.00
_cell.angle_gamma   90.00
#
_symmetry.space_group_name_H-M   'P 1'
#
loop_
_entity.id
_entity.type
_entity.pdbx_description
1 polymer ?
#
loop_
_entity_poly.entity_id
_entity_poly.type
_entity_poly.pdbx_seq_one_letter_code
_entity_poly.pdbx_strand_id
1 'polypeptide(L)'
;MHLKRLALALFPAAALAVAAGCFSDPVYPGNQVLGSFRFQAKLDAARTTCDAGSRDFAQLDDAGVFYFEGTFSRDTDAGTGFLTVLGFTRDAGYTGQSVSSTHRATAPRASCGTGCEDSEIEEALNVMLLSDSQARNVARDCSRLDGGVPEGDIPAPTENGYDVSLACGTLTDVFLPGKGATCNCQPKTCTTVYKVSGDRQD
;
A
#
# COMPACT_ATOMS: atom_id res chain seq x y z
N MET A 1 -9.40 -9.39 -73.05
CA MET A 1 -7.96 -9.42 -72.72
C MET A 1 -7.75 -8.68 -71.41
N HIS A 2 -7.20 -9.37 -70.42
CA HIS A 2 -6.99 -8.94 -69.04
C HIS A 2 -5.86 -7.92 -68.87
N LEU A 3 -6.07 -6.88 -68.04
CA LEU A 3 -5.05 -6.16 -67.25
C LEU A 3 -5.78 -5.34 -66.15
N LYS A 4 -5.89 -5.85 -64.92
CA LYS A 4 -5.05 -5.51 -63.75
C LYS A 4 -4.79 -4.00 -63.56
N ARG A 5 -5.27 -3.42 -62.45
CA ARG A 5 -4.48 -2.91 -61.29
C ARG A 5 -5.35 -2.01 -60.38
N LEU A 6 -5.57 -2.45 -59.14
CA LEU A 6 -5.07 -1.90 -57.87
C LEU A 6 -5.84 -0.67 -57.31
N ALA A 7 -6.68 -0.99 -56.32
CA ALA A 7 -6.75 -0.40 -54.98
C ALA A 7 -6.21 1.02 -54.76
N LEU A 8 -7.13 1.93 -54.44
CA LEU A 8 -6.93 2.98 -53.44
C LEU A 8 -8.22 3.09 -52.62
N ALA A 9 -8.30 2.32 -51.53
CA ALA A 9 -9.26 2.58 -50.48
C ALA A 9 -8.70 3.73 -49.64
N LEU A 10 -9.29 4.92 -49.84
CA LEU A 10 -9.13 6.09 -48.98
C LEU A 10 -9.69 5.77 -47.60
N PHE A 11 -8.85 5.35 -46.67
CA PHE A 11 -9.15 5.40 -45.24
C PHE A 11 -8.49 6.65 -44.67
N PRO A 12 -9.26 7.56 -44.03
CA PRO A 12 -8.69 8.76 -43.44
C PRO A 12 -7.85 8.37 -42.21
N ALA A 13 -6.53 8.46 -42.38
CA ALA A 13 -5.55 8.45 -41.31
C ALA A 13 -5.62 9.79 -40.57
N ALA A 14 -6.56 9.93 -39.63
CA ALA A 14 -6.63 11.09 -38.74
C ALA A 14 -7.51 10.79 -37.52
N ALA A 15 -6.94 10.14 -36.51
CA ALA A 15 -7.28 10.32 -35.08
C ALA A 15 -6.51 9.31 -34.21
N LEU A 16 -5.19 9.35 -34.26
CA LEU A 16 -4.36 8.91 -33.14
C LEU A 16 -3.68 10.16 -32.58
N ALA A 17 -4.50 11.02 -31.97
CA ALA A 17 -4.00 11.97 -30.99
C ALA A 17 -3.61 11.13 -29.77
N VAL A 18 -2.39 10.60 -29.80
CA VAL A 18 -1.73 10.07 -28.63
C VAL A 18 -1.66 11.24 -27.67
N ALA A 19 -2.50 11.24 -26.65
CA ALA A 19 -2.31 12.10 -25.49
C ALA A 19 -0.98 11.64 -24.88
N ALA A 20 0.12 12.25 -25.33
CA ALA A 20 1.32 12.39 -24.56
C ALA A 20 0.96 13.31 -23.38
N GLY A 21 0.17 12.77 -22.44
CA GLY A 21 0.10 13.33 -21.11
C GLY A 21 1.53 13.29 -20.60
N CYS A 22 2.09 14.46 -20.30
CA CYS A 22 3.29 14.54 -19.49
C CYS A 22 3.04 13.63 -18.28
N PHE A 23 3.83 12.56 -18.13
CA PHE A 23 3.97 11.91 -16.84
C PHE A 23 4.60 12.97 -15.93
N SER A 24 3.77 13.82 -15.30
CA SER A 24 4.23 14.63 -14.19
C SER A 24 4.63 13.63 -13.12
N ASP A 25 5.89 13.69 -12.69
CA ASP A 25 6.35 12.90 -11.54
C ASP A 25 5.33 13.04 -10.40
N PRO A 26 4.97 11.93 -9.73
CA PRO A 26 3.97 11.98 -8.67
C PRO A 26 4.38 12.99 -7.62
N VAL A 27 3.55 14.02 -7.42
CA VAL A 27 3.76 15.05 -6.40
C VAL A 27 3.20 14.52 -5.09
N TYR A 28 4.09 14.19 -4.16
CA TYR A 28 3.72 13.79 -2.81
C TYR A 28 3.54 15.02 -1.93
N PRO A 29 2.54 15.03 -1.03
CA PRO A 29 2.35 16.13 -0.10
C PRO A 29 3.48 16.20 0.93
N GLY A 30 3.61 17.37 1.55
CA GLY A 30 4.73 17.68 2.42
C GLY A 30 5.93 18.25 1.67
N ASN A 31 6.91 18.75 2.43
CA ASN A 31 8.16 19.31 1.88
C ASN A 31 9.34 18.33 1.91
N GLN A 32 9.17 17.14 2.48
CA GLN A 32 10.19 16.11 2.58
C GLN A 32 9.63 14.73 2.25
N VAL A 33 10.14 14.12 1.18
CA VAL A 33 9.89 12.71 0.85
C VAL A 33 10.93 11.84 1.56
N LEU A 34 10.47 10.85 2.32
CA LEU A 34 11.35 9.93 3.07
C LEU A 34 11.74 8.72 2.21
N GLY A 35 10.87 8.32 1.28
CA GLY A 35 11.15 7.27 0.31
C GLY A 35 9.87 6.63 -0.24
N SER A 36 10.01 5.99 -1.39
CA SER A 36 9.02 5.10 -1.99
C SER A 36 9.44 3.66 -1.76
N PHE A 37 8.50 2.77 -1.45
CA PHE A 37 8.78 1.40 -1.06
C PHE A 37 7.88 0.44 -1.81
N ARG A 38 8.46 -0.70 -2.21
CA ARG A 38 7.69 -1.86 -2.63
C ARG A 38 7.52 -2.76 -1.43
N PHE A 39 6.30 -2.81 -0.91
CA PHE A 39 5.94 -3.65 0.22
C PHE A 39 5.57 -5.05 -0.25
N GLN A 40 6.06 -6.03 0.50
CA GLN A 40 5.52 -7.37 0.59
C GLN A 40 4.72 -7.48 1.88
N ALA A 41 3.44 -7.80 1.77
CA ALA A 41 2.57 -8.13 2.90
C ALA A 41 2.34 -9.64 2.93
N LYS A 42 2.76 -10.30 4.01
CA LYS A 42 2.59 -11.74 4.21
C LYS A 42 1.64 -12.01 5.36
N LEU A 43 0.64 -12.85 5.12
CA LEU A 43 -0.38 -13.21 6.10
C LEU A 43 0.25 -13.77 7.39
N ASP A 44 -0.17 -13.20 8.52
CA ASP A 44 0.11 -13.70 9.86
C ASP A 44 -1.08 -14.54 10.33
N ALA A 45 -1.05 -15.83 9.98
CA ALA A 45 -2.15 -16.76 10.28
C ALA A 45 -2.43 -16.90 11.78
N ALA A 46 -1.43 -16.68 12.65
CA ALA A 46 -1.61 -16.79 14.09
C ALA A 46 -2.41 -15.63 14.70
N ARG A 47 -2.41 -14.46 14.04
CA ARG A 47 -3.13 -13.26 14.50
C ARG A 47 -4.35 -12.91 13.64
N THR A 48 -4.57 -13.64 12.55
CA THR A 48 -5.71 -13.47 11.66
C THR A 48 -6.92 -14.26 12.17
N THR A 49 -8.08 -13.59 12.25
CA THR A 49 -9.37 -14.20 12.64
C THR A 49 -10.35 -14.27 11.47
N CYS A 50 -10.08 -13.55 10.38
CA CYS A 50 -10.83 -13.68 9.14
C CYS A 50 -10.55 -15.04 8.47
N ASP A 51 -11.58 -15.65 7.88
CA ASP A 51 -11.41 -16.88 7.11
C ASP A 51 -10.70 -16.61 5.78
N ALA A 52 -9.40 -16.92 5.73
CA ALA A 52 -8.58 -16.75 4.54
C ALA A 52 -9.01 -17.64 3.35
N GLY A 53 -9.84 -18.66 3.58
CA GLY A 53 -10.43 -19.50 2.53
C GLY A 53 -11.71 -18.93 1.91
N SER A 54 -12.26 -17.84 2.45
CA SER A 54 -13.44 -17.20 1.89
C SER A 54 -13.10 -16.39 0.63
N ARG A 55 -14.02 -16.38 -0.33
CA ARG A 55 -13.93 -15.57 -1.56
C ARG A 55 -13.83 -14.07 -1.30
N ASP A 56 -14.20 -13.61 -0.11
CA ASP A 56 -14.09 -12.20 0.28
C ASP A 56 -12.65 -11.79 0.63
N PHE A 57 -11.72 -12.75 0.77
CA PHE A 57 -10.28 -12.52 1.05
C PHE A 57 -9.37 -12.96 -0.10
N ALA A 58 -9.95 -13.24 -1.27
CA ALA A 58 -9.31 -13.85 -2.44
C ALA A 58 -8.27 -12.97 -3.17
N GLN A 59 -7.76 -11.91 -2.53
CA GLN A 59 -6.66 -11.09 -3.07
C GLN A 59 -5.27 -11.55 -2.66
N LEU A 60 -5.17 -12.59 -1.83
CA LEU A 60 -3.89 -13.22 -1.52
C LEU A 60 -3.52 -14.23 -2.59
N ASP A 61 -2.24 -14.26 -2.97
CA ASP A 61 -1.72 -15.39 -3.74
C ASP A 61 -1.79 -16.70 -2.91
N ASP A 62 -1.50 -17.84 -3.55
CA ASP A 62 -1.51 -19.14 -2.88
C ASP A 62 -0.53 -19.22 -1.68
N ALA A 63 0.42 -18.29 -1.57
CA ALA A 63 1.37 -18.19 -0.47
C ALA A 63 0.92 -17.23 0.65
N GLY A 64 -0.26 -16.63 0.55
CA GLY A 64 -0.77 -15.67 1.52
C GLY A 64 -0.07 -14.31 1.42
N VAL A 65 0.46 -13.97 0.25
CA VAL A 65 1.27 -12.77 0.01
C VAL A 65 0.58 -11.85 -1.00
N PHE A 66 0.72 -10.55 -0.80
CA PHE A 66 0.46 -9.55 -1.82
C PHE A 66 1.50 -8.44 -1.77
N TYR A 67 1.57 -7.64 -2.84
CA TYR A 67 2.49 -6.52 -2.96
C TYR A 67 1.74 -5.23 -3.19
N PHE A 68 2.25 -4.14 -2.62
CA PHE A 68 1.76 -2.79 -2.89
C PHE A 68 2.92 -1.80 -2.84
N GLU A 69 2.73 -0.63 -3.43
CA GLU A 69 3.70 0.46 -3.40
C GLU A 69 3.19 1.57 -2.50
N GLY A 70 4.08 2.14 -1.70
CA GLY A 70 3.76 3.23 -0.80
C GLY A 70 4.89 4.23 -0.69
N THR A 71 4.55 5.52 -0.67
CA THR A 71 5.50 6.62 -0.47
C THR A 71 5.22 7.33 0.85
N PHE A 72 6.27 7.44 1.68
CA PHE A 72 6.25 8.22 2.92
C PHE A 72 6.79 9.63 2.68
N SER A 73 6.07 10.61 3.20
CA SER A 73 6.43 12.03 3.13
C SER A 73 5.91 12.76 4.35
N ARG A 74 6.47 13.94 4.66
CA ARG A 74 6.06 14.77 5.80
C ARG A 74 6.40 16.24 5.59
N ASP A 75 5.82 17.09 6.43
CA ASP A 75 6.27 18.45 6.65
C ASP A 75 7.31 18.49 7.76
N THR A 76 8.49 19.06 7.49
CA THR A 76 9.58 19.19 8.47
C THR A 76 9.17 19.99 9.70
N ASP A 77 8.26 20.96 9.54
CA ASP A 77 8.00 21.99 10.55
C ASP A 77 6.67 21.79 11.29
N ALA A 78 5.75 21.00 10.72
CA ALA A 78 4.36 20.90 11.18
C ALA A 78 4.01 19.57 11.87
N GLY A 79 4.91 18.58 11.84
CA GLY A 79 4.63 17.23 12.35
C GLY A 79 3.54 16.48 11.56
N THR A 80 3.02 17.07 10.49
CA THR A 80 2.08 16.45 9.56
C THR A 80 2.82 15.48 8.67
N GLY A 81 2.26 14.30 8.53
CA GLY A 81 2.86 13.21 7.79
C GLY A 81 1.85 12.54 6.87
N PHE A 82 2.36 11.94 5.81
CA PHE A 82 1.55 11.37 4.75
C PHE A 82 2.08 10.01 4.32
N LEU A 83 1.15 9.15 3.94
CA LEU A 83 1.40 7.91 3.21
C LEU A 83 0.56 7.93 1.94
N THR A 84 1.21 7.81 0.79
CA THR A 84 0.54 7.70 -0.51
C THR A 84 0.62 6.26 -1.03
N VAL A 85 -0.52 5.62 -1.27
CA VAL A 85 -0.64 4.24 -1.78
C VAL A 85 -1.52 4.26 -3.02
N LEU A 86 -1.05 3.70 -4.15
CA LEU A 86 -1.80 3.67 -5.43
C LEU A 86 -2.34 5.05 -5.86
N GLY A 87 -1.62 6.13 -5.57
CA GLY A 87 -2.01 7.50 -5.88
C GLY A 87 -2.99 8.14 -4.88
N PHE A 88 -3.43 7.42 -3.85
CA PHE A 88 -4.26 7.95 -2.77
C PHE A 88 -3.40 8.30 -1.56
N THR A 89 -3.43 9.57 -1.16
CA THR A 89 -2.76 10.05 0.05
C THR A 89 -3.69 9.95 1.26
N ARG A 90 -3.14 9.45 2.36
CA ARG A 90 -3.74 9.46 3.69
C ARG A 90 -2.78 9.99 4.74
N ASP A 91 -3.32 10.40 5.88
CA ASP A 91 -2.54 10.89 7.01
C ASP A 91 -1.68 9.78 7.62
N ALA A 92 -0.48 10.16 8.05
CA ALA A 92 0.44 9.31 8.77
C ALA A 92 1.08 10.06 9.95
N GLY A 93 1.11 9.42 11.11
CA GLY A 93 1.81 9.89 12.30
C GLY A 93 3.25 9.39 12.31
N TYR A 94 4.17 10.24 12.75
CA TYR A 94 5.60 9.92 12.87
C TYR A 94 6.06 10.10 14.32
N THR A 95 6.60 9.04 14.92
CA THR A 95 7.19 9.07 16.26
C THR A 95 8.59 8.47 16.20
N GLY A 96 9.60 9.33 16.12
CA GLY A 96 10.98 8.90 15.82
C GLY A 96 11.03 8.22 14.44
N GLN A 97 11.36 6.93 14.41
CA GLN A 97 11.43 6.12 13.20
C GLN A 97 10.15 5.35 12.90
N SER A 98 9.18 5.36 13.82
CA SER A 98 7.91 4.66 13.66
C SER A 98 6.92 5.54 12.91
N VAL A 99 6.22 4.92 11.96
CA VAL A 99 5.16 5.51 11.16
C VAL A 99 3.89 4.71 11.38
N SER A 100 2.79 5.40 11.68
CA SER A 100 1.46 4.81 11.75
C SER A 100 0.52 5.53 10.80
N SER A 101 -0.30 4.77 10.08
CA SER A 101 -1.35 5.34 9.22
C SER A 101 -2.59 4.46 9.31
N THR A 102 -3.72 5.08 9.61
CA THR A 102 -5.02 4.40 9.68
C THR A 102 -5.95 5.02 8.66
N HIS A 103 -6.65 4.18 7.89
CA HIS A 103 -7.60 4.61 6.89
C HIS A 103 -8.83 3.73 6.88
N ARG A 104 -9.98 4.30 6.55
CA ARG A 104 -11.22 3.54 6.36
C ARG A 104 -11.67 3.69 4.92
N ALA A 105 -12.00 2.57 4.31
CA ALA A 105 -12.55 2.51 2.96
C ALA A 105 -13.80 1.64 2.94
N THR A 106 -14.76 1.99 2.08
CA THR A 106 -15.94 1.16 1.84
C THR A 106 -15.52 -0.19 1.25
N ALA A 107 -16.00 -1.27 1.83
CA ALA A 107 -15.60 -2.63 1.50
C ALA A 107 -16.82 -3.57 1.49
N PRO A 108 -17.65 -3.51 0.43
CA PRO A 108 -18.80 -4.39 0.31
C PRO A 108 -18.33 -5.84 0.17
N ARG A 109 -18.90 -6.73 0.98
CA ARG A 109 -18.63 -8.18 0.92
C ARG A 109 -19.82 -8.95 0.40
N ALA A 110 -19.57 -9.91 -0.49
CA ALA A 110 -20.63 -10.72 -1.06
C ALA A 110 -21.28 -11.61 0.01
N SER A 111 -20.49 -12.13 0.97
CA SER A 111 -20.99 -12.94 2.09
C SER A 111 -21.97 -12.21 3.02
N CYS A 112 -21.94 -10.88 3.01
CA CYS A 112 -22.75 -10.03 3.86
C CYS A 112 -24.18 -9.80 3.31
N GLY A 113 -24.42 -10.20 2.05
CA GLY A 113 -25.67 -9.92 1.33
C GLY A 113 -25.79 -8.45 0.91
N THR A 114 -26.91 -8.11 0.26
CA THR A 114 -27.15 -6.75 -0.26
C THR A 114 -27.53 -5.72 0.81
N GLY A 115 -27.69 -6.16 2.06
CA GLY A 115 -28.18 -5.33 3.17
C GLY A 115 -27.11 -4.59 3.97
N CYS A 116 -25.82 -4.77 3.66
CA CYS A 116 -24.72 -4.16 4.40
C CYS A 116 -24.22 -2.90 3.70
N GLU A 117 -25.13 -1.95 3.52
CA GLU A 117 -24.79 -0.56 3.18
C GLU A 117 -23.78 -0.05 4.23
N ASP A 118 -22.73 0.64 3.75
CA ASP A 118 -21.64 1.19 4.56
C ASP A 118 -20.78 0.16 5.31
N SER A 119 -20.61 -1.03 4.76
CA SER A 119 -19.52 -1.91 5.22
C SER A 119 -18.17 -1.29 4.90
N GLU A 120 -17.23 -1.36 5.84
CA GLU A 120 -15.91 -0.73 5.75
C GLU A 120 -14.81 -1.73 6.07
N ILE A 121 -13.61 -1.44 5.58
CA ILE A 121 -12.36 -1.97 6.14
C ILE A 121 -11.62 -0.80 6.75
N GLU A 122 -11.24 -0.96 8.02
CA GLU A 122 -10.26 -0.12 8.67
C GLU A 122 -8.88 -0.76 8.49
N GLU A 123 -8.03 -0.11 7.72
CA GLU A 123 -6.66 -0.52 7.46
C GLU A 123 -5.71 0.30 8.36
N ALA A 124 -4.86 -0.38 9.11
CA ALA A 124 -3.82 0.23 9.95
C ALA A 124 -2.43 -0.30 9.56
N LEU A 125 -1.63 0.55 8.91
CA LEU A 125 -0.22 0.29 8.63
C LEU A 125 0.64 0.88 9.74
N ASN A 126 1.46 0.05 10.38
CA ASN A 126 2.42 0.45 11.39
C ASN A 126 3.79 -0.09 11.02
N VAL A 127 4.75 0.78 10.71
CA VAL A 127 6.10 0.38 10.28
C VAL A 127 7.18 1.18 10.99
N MET A 128 8.35 0.59 11.11
CA MET A 128 9.60 1.26 11.46
C MET A 128 10.42 1.47 10.19
N LEU A 129 10.80 2.71 9.93
CA LEU A 129 11.70 3.09 8.85
C LEU A 129 13.14 2.94 9.32
N LEU A 130 13.94 2.14 8.61
CA LEU A 130 15.32 1.82 8.94
C LEU A 130 16.26 2.44 7.91
N SER A 131 17.34 3.04 8.40
CA SER A 131 18.45 3.50 7.56
C SER A 131 19.15 2.31 6.92
N ASP A 132 20.03 2.58 5.96
CA ASP A 132 20.84 1.53 5.35
C ASP A 132 21.77 0.83 6.38
N SER A 133 22.32 1.56 7.34
CA SER A 133 23.14 0.98 8.43
C SER A 133 22.33 0.07 9.35
N GLN A 134 21.14 0.51 9.76
CA GLN A 134 20.22 -0.28 10.59
C GLN A 134 19.69 -1.51 9.86
N ALA A 135 19.32 -1.36 8.58
CA ALA A 135 18.84 -2.46 7.77
C ALA A 135 19.90 -3.56 7.62
N ARG A 136 21.18 -3.20 7.46
CA ARG A 136 22.28 -4.19 7.46
C ARG A 136 22.42 -4.95 8.77
N ASN A 137 22.23 -4.29 9.92
CA ASN A 137 22.33 -4.92 11.23
C ASN A 137 21.24 -5.97 11.48
N VAL A 138 20.08 -5.82 10.84
CA VAL A 138 19.04 -6.85 10.80
C VAL A 138 19.11 -7.75 9.57
N ALA A 139 20.20 -7.72 8.80
CA ALA A 139 20.38 -8.45 7.55
C ALA A 139 19.21 -8.27 6.55
N ARG A 140 18.57 -7.10 6.59
CA ARG A 140 17.35 -6.73 5.86
C ARG A 140 16.17 -7.69 6.08
N ASP A 141 16.15 -8.39 7.21
CA ASP A 141 15.11 -9.35 7.59
C ASP A 141 14.29 -8.79 8.74
N CYS A 142 13.09 -8.30 8.43
CA CYS A 142 12.18 -7.72 9.42
C CYS A 142 11.78 -8.70 10.54
N SER A 143 11.94 -10.02 10.34
CA SER A 143 11.67 -11.01 11.40
C SER A 143 12.71 -10.99 12.53
N ARG A 144 13.85 -10.34 12.31
CA ARG A 144 14.92 -10.16 13.31
C ARG A 144 14.73 -8.94 14.19
N LEU A 145 13.72 -8.11 13.92
CA LEU A 145 13.35 -7.02 14.83
C LEU A 145 12.66 -7.61 16.06
N ASP A 146 13.18 -7.28 17.23
CA ASP A 146 12.67 -7.70 18.53
C ASP A 146 11.70 -6.67 19.16
N GLY A 147 11.19 -5.74 18.34
CA GLY A 147 10.37 -4.61 18.79
C GLY A 147 11.18 -3.38 19.20
N GLY A 148 12.51 -3.47 19.22
CA GLY A 148 13.41 -2.34 19.39
C GLY A 148 13.83 -1.69 18.06
N VAL A 149 14.51 -0.55 18.18
CA VAL A 149 15.23 0.07 17.06
C VAL A 149 16.62 -0.57 17.00
N PRO A 150 17.00 -1.20 15.88
CA PRO A 150 18.34 -1.79 15.74
C PRO A 150 19.43 -0.71 15.79
N GLU A 151 20.62 -1.09 16.25
CA GLU A 151 21.79 -0.21 16.26
C GLU A 151 22.09 0.34 14.87
N GLY A 152 22.65 1.55 14.79
CA GLY A 152 22.99 2.23 13.53
C GLY A 152 22.60 3.69 13.55
N ASP A 153 22.81 4.35 12.41
CA ASP A 153 22.46 5.75 12.24
C ASP A 153 20.94 5.90 12.14
N ILE A 154 20.40 6.88 12.86
CA ILE A 154 18.97 7.21 12.78
C ILE A 154 18.72 7.83 11.39
N PRO A 155 17.68 7.37 10.66
CA PRO A 155 17.27 7.96 9.39
C PRO A 155 17.19 9.48 9.41
N ALA A 156 17.96 10.12 8.54
CA ALA A 156 18.09 11.56 8.45
C ALA A 156 18.20 12.02 6.98
N PRO A 157 18.01 13.32 6.69
CA PRO A 157 18.26 13.87 5.36
C PRO A 157 19.72 13.68 4.92
N THR A 158 19.93 13.42 3.64
CA THR A 158 21.24 13.28 2.97
C THR A 158 21.27 14.14 1.70
N GLU A 159 22.43 14.26 1.06
CA GLU A 159 22.56 14.94 -0.23
C GLU A 159 21.68 14.31 -1.34
N ASN A 160 21.35 13.03 -1.21
CA ASN A 160 20.56 12.26 -2.18
C ASN A 160 19.12 12.00 -1.72
N GLY A 161 18.62 12.73 -0.72
CA GLY A 161 17.25 12.59 -0.20
C GLY A 161 17.22 12.30 1.29
N TYR A 162 16.65 11.17 1.70
CA TYR A 162 16.52 10.77 3.10
C TYR A 162 17.10 9.37 3.30
N ASP A 163 17.82 9.08 4.37
CA ASP A 163 18.44 7.77 4.63
C ASP A 163 17.44 6.80 5.24
N VAL A 164 16.54 6.28 4.42
CA VAL A 164 15.71 5.10 4.72
C VAL A 164 15.90 4.12 3.59
N SER A 165 16.13 2.85 3.93
CA SER A 165 16.32 1.77 2.94
C SER A 165 15.34 0.61 3.11
N LEU A 166 14.75 0.45 4.30
CA LEU A 166 13.88 -0.67 4.63
C LEU A 166 12.77 -0.20 5.58
N ALA A 167 11.54 -0.65 5.34
CA ALA A 167 10.40 -0.44 6.20
C ALA A 167 9.90 -1.79 6.74
N CYS A 168 9.81 -1.93 8.06
CA CYS A 168 9.40 -3.19 8.68
C CYS A 168 8.22 -2.99 9.63
N GLY A 169 7.21 -3.85 9.58
CA GLY A 169 6.14 -3.78 10.57
C GLY A 169 4.93 -4.64 10.26
N THR A 170 3.74 -4.09 10.50
CA THR A 170 2.47 -4.80 10.33
C THR A 170 1.43 -3.96 9.62
N LEU A 171 0.65 -4.62 8.77
CA LEU A 171 -0.60 -4.11 8.21
C LEU A 171 -1.75 -4.90 8.83
N THR A 172 -2.75 -4.21 9.34
CA THR A 172 -3.91 -4.83 9.98
C THR A 172 -5.18 -4.31 9.33
N ASP A 173 -6.00 -5.22 8.84
CA ASP A 173 -7.30 -4.92 8.26
C ASP A 173 -8.39 -5.42 9.20
N VAL A 174 -9.25 -4.51 9.65
CA VAL A 174 -10.42 -4.84 10.45
C VAL A 174 -11.66 -4.63 9.60
N PHE A 175 -12.40 -5.71 9.34
CA PHE A 175 -13.68 -5.61 8.67
C PHE A 175 -14.76 -5.11 9.63
N LEU A 176 -15.41 -4.03 9.24
CA LEU A 176 -16.51 -3.41 9.97
C LEU A 176 -17.81 -3.66 9.20
N PRO A 177 -18.78 -4.38 9.78
CA PRO A 177 -20.03 -4.68 9.11
C PRO A 177 -20.88 -3.41 8.95
N GLY A 178 -21.59 -3.33 7.84
CA GLY A 178 -22.60 -2.29 7.61
C GLY A 178 -23.75 -2.37 8.63
N LYS A 179 -24.53 -1.29 8.75
CA LYS A 179 -25.56 -1.16 9.79
C LYS A 179 -26.99 -1.50 9.33
N GLY A 180 -27.16 -1.91 8.07
CA GLY A 180 -28.48 -2.17 7.51
C GLY A 180 -29.22 -3.32 8.20
N ALA A 181 -30.54 -3.21 8.31
CA ALA A 181 -31.39 -4.17 9.02
C ALA A 181 -31.38 -5.59 8.40
N THR A 182 -31.00 -5.71 7.13
CA THR A 182 -30.84 -6.98 6.41
C THR A 182 -29.39 -7.42 6.29
N CYS A 183 -28.47 -6.76 7.01
CA CYS A 183 -27.05 -7.08 7.01
C CYS A 183 -26.78 -8.37 7.80
N ASN A 184 -26.31 -9.41 7.10
CA ASN A 184 -26.14 -10.76 7.65
C ASN A 184 -24.67 -11.23 7.61
N CYS A 185 -23.70 -10.32 7.77
CA CYS A 185 -22.28 -10.67 7.80
C CYS A 185 -21.95 -11.75 8.84
N GLN A 186 -21.30 -12.81 8.39
CA GLN A 186 -20.75 -13.87 9.24
C GLN A 186 -19.29 -14.15 8.84
N PRO A 187 -18.31 -13.88 9.71
CA PRO A 187 -18.45 -13.21 11.01
C PRO A 187 -18.86 -11.73 10.88
N LYS A 188 -19.45 -11.16 11.94
CA LYS A 188 -19.82 -9.72 11.95
C LYS A 188 -18.60 -8.83 11.77
N THR A 189 -17.54 -9.08 12.53
CA THR A 189 -16.24 -8.41 12.43
C THR A 189 -15.17 -9.48 12.41
N CYS A 190 -14.08 -9.23 11.71
CA CYS A 190 -12.88 -10.05 11.78
C CYS A 190 -11.66 -9.20 11.45
N THR A 191 -10.49 -9.74 11.76
CA THR A 191 -9.21 -9.07 11.57
C THR A 191 -8.31 -9.93 10.69
N THR A 192 -7.69 -9.31 9.70
CA THR A 192 -6.58 -9.89 8.97
C THR A 192 -5.31 -9.15 9.33
N VAL A 193 -4.24 -9.87 9.66
CA VAL A 193 -2.97 -9.28 10.04
C VAL A 193 -1.90 -9.76 9.09
N TYR A 194 -1.09 -8.82 8.60
CA TYR A 194 0.04 -9.09 7.72
C TYR A 194 1.33 -8.59 8.39
N LYS A 195 2.40 -9.37 8.24
CA LYS A 195 3.76 -8.87 8.41
C LYS A 195 4.16 -8.16 7.13
N VAL A 196 4.66 -6.94 7.22
CA VAL A 196 5.08 -6.15 6.07
C VAL A 196 6.58 -5.89 6.10
N SER A 197 7.20 -6.02 4.92
CA SER A 197 8.56 -5.62 4.62
C SER A 197 8.55 -4.78 3.35
N GLY A 198 9.10 -3.58 3.40
CA GLY A 198 9.17 -2.67 2.26
C GLY A 198 10.61 -2.33 1.93
N ASP A 199 11.07 -2.74 0.75
CA ASP A 199 12.36 -2.30 0.21
C ASP A 199 12.18 -1.00 -0.54
N ARG A 200 13.04 -0.03 -0.26
CA ARG A 200 13.04 1.23 -0.98
C ARG A 200 13.23 1.00 -2.48
N GLN A 201 12.46 1.73 -3.28
CA GLN A 201 12.64 1.85 -4.72
C GLN A 201 13.36 3.17 -4.97
N ASP A 202 14.48 3.12 -5.69
CA ASP A 202 15.27 4.28 -6.10
C ASP A 202 14.82 4.82 -7.46
#